data_AF-A0A2E2NBY3-F1
#
_entry.id   AF-A0A2E2NBY3-F1
#
_cell.length_a   1.000
_cell.length_b   1.000
_cell.length_c   1.000
_cell.angle_alpha   90.00
_cell.angle_beta   90.00
_cell.angle_gamma   90.00
#
_symmetry.space_group_name_H-M   'P 1'
#
loop_
_entity.id
_entity.type
_entity.pdbx_description
1 polymer ?
#
loop_
_entity_poly.entity_id
_entity_poly.type
_entity_poly.pdbx_seq_one_letter_code
_entity_poly.pdbx_strand_id
1 'polypeptide(L)'
;MRISVANSIRAAFVALAVTGSTLSAQPLESDTPAPPTRESIHERLRGLLDRLEAAEARTKDAIGLLDAGAPLREVFQALPPEDAAFGGGLFRGEGRWREGGHPSDGERRPDRPGREPRPFKADIPEPTAEELRAFMESHMPRMAERLTLAEGDEPGSAERLMKRLTPRLSKLMATMDRDPERGAAEIAEMRTGLEVIRLAREQRHGAAIDRATIRDALEAHFDARLAIAELDLKQAAAQLERGRAELRERRASRDEHIEHKLEEFDREPAGRKGRGD
;
A
#
# COMPACT_ATOMS: atom_id res chain seq x y z
N MET A 1 52.20 -11.19 -12.30
CA MET A 1 51.54 -11.92 -13.40
C MET A 1 50.35 -11.08 -13.87
N ARG A 2 50.47 -10.39 -15.00
CA ARG A 2 49.43 -9.52 -15.57
C ARG A 2 48.97 -10.17 -16.88
N ILE A 3 47.71 -10.58 -16.96
CA ILE A 3 47.15 -11.12 -18.20
C ILE A 3 46.29 -10.01 -18.84
N SER A 4 46.85 -9.46 -19.90
CA SER A 4 46.18 -8.65 -20.91
C SER A 4 45.33 -9.55 -21.80
N VAL A 5 44.05 -9.24 -21.98
CA VAL A 5 43.25 -9.82 -23.06
C VAL A 5 42.57 -8.69 -23.81
N ALA A 6 43.07 -8.47 -25.03
CA ALA A 6 42.46 -7.62 -26.02
C ALA A 6 41.92 -8.50 -27.17
N ASN A 7 40.78 -8.06 -27.70
CA ASN A 7 40.33 -8.18 -29.08
C ASN A 7 39.83 -9.51 -29.67
N SER A 8 38.74 -9.32 -30.43
CA SER A 8 38.33 -9.99 -31.68
C SER A 8 37.28 -11.10 -31.57
N ILE A 9 36.00 -10.74 -31.73
CA ILE A 9 35.08 -11.57 -32.51
C ILE A 9 34.25 -10.69 -33.44
N ARG A 10 34.20 -11.18 -34.69
CA ARG A 10 33.68 -10.58 -35.91
C ARG A 10 32.16 -10.49 -35.95
N ALA A 11 31.74 -9.52 -36.76
CA ALA A 11 30.43 -9.33 -37.36
C ALA A 11 29.72 -10.62 -37.82
N ALA A 12 28.44 -10.72 -37.46
CA ALA A 12 27.45 -11.51 -38.18
C ALA A 12 26.28 -10.57 -38.54
N PHE A 13 26.28 -10.13 -39.79
CA PHE A 13 25.18 -9.40 -40.42
C PHE A 13 24.10 -10.42 -40.80
N VAL A 14 22.99 -10.46 -40.06
CA VAL A 14 21.78 -11.17 -40.48
C VAL A 14 20.82 -10.13 -41.04
N ALA A 15 20.65 -10.19 -42.36
CA ALA A 15 19.63 -9.45 -43.09
C ALA A 15 18.26 -10.06 -42.78
N LEU A 16 17.46 -9.38 -41.95
CA LEU A 16 16.04 -9.67 -41.81
C LEU A 16 15.26 -8.67 -42.68
N ALA A 17 14.67 -9.19 -43.75
CA ALA A 17 13.78 -8.46 -44.63
C ALA A 17 12.52 -8.05 -43.86
N VAL A 18 12.41 -6.77 -43.54
CA VAL A 18 11.18 -6.15 -43.02
C VAL A 18 10.26 -5.88 -44.20
N THR A 19 9.21 -6.68 -44.33
CA THR A 19 8.09 -6.39 -45.22
C THR A 19 7.34 -5.17 -44.69
N GLY A 20 7.31 -4.12 -45.50
CA GLY A 20 6.65 -2.87 -45.19
C GLY A 20 5.14 -3.05 -45.04
N SER A 21 4.67 -3.02 -43.79
CA SER A 21 3.32 -2.57 -43.47
C SER A 21 3.38 -1.06 -43.23
N THR A 22 2.85 -0.28 -44.17
CA THR A 22 2.57 1.14 -43.98
C THR A 22 1.45 1.28 -42.95
N LEU A 23 1.82 1.24 -41.66
CA LEU A 23 0.97 1.69 -40.57
C LEU A 23 0.73 3.18 -40.77
N SER A 24 -0.47 3.50 -41.25
CA SER A 24 -1.00 4.86 -41.32
C SER A 24 -0.96 5.44 -39.90
N ALA A 25 0.00 6.31 -39.63
CA ALA A 25 0.13 7.02 -38.37
C ALA A 25 -1.04 7.99 -38.26
N GLN A 26 -2.13 7.54 -37.63
CA GLN A 26 -3.15 8.48 -37.18
C GLN A 26 -2.52 9.38 -36.11
N PRO A 27 -2.63 10.71 -36.25
CA PRO A 27 -2.19 11.62 -35.22
C PRO A 27 -2.96 11.29 -33.94
N LEU A 28 -2.25 10.86 -32.91
CA LEU A 28 -2.77 10.75 -31.55
C LEU A 28 -3.10 12.17 -31.08
N GLU A 29 -4.33 12.63 -31.34
CA GLU A 29 -4.89 13.78 -30.65
C GLU A 29 -4.87 13.45 -29.16
N SER A 30 -3.87 13.98 -28.47
CA SER A 30 -3.72 13.83 -27.03
C SER A 30 -4.83 14.63 -26.36
N ASP A 31 -5.98 13.98 -26.17
CA ASP A 31 -7.12 14.51 -25.41
C ASP A 31 -6.75 14.54 -23.92
N THR A 32 -5.81 15.43 -23.60
CA THR A 32 -5.38 15.65 -22.23
C THR A 32 -6.47 16.50 -21.61
N PRO A 33 -7.27 15.98 -20.66
CA PRO A 33 -8.32 16.78 -20.06
C PRO A 33 -7.69 18.03 -19.46
N ALA A 34 -8.30 19.18 -19.77
CA ALA A 34 -7.83 20.45 -19.26
C ALA A 34 -7.66 20.35 -17.73
N PRO A 35 -6.57 20.92 -17.16
CA PRO A 35 -6.36 20.90 -15.73
C PRO A 35 -7.60 21.48 -15.02
N PRO A 36 -8.01 20.91 -13.87
CA PRO A 36 -9.18 21.38 -13.16
C PRO A 36 -9.02 22.87 -12.82
N THR A 37 -10.02 23.67 -13.18
CA THR A 37 -10.04 25.09 -12.86
C THR A 37 -10.23 25.30 -11.37
N ARG A 38 -9.77 26.44 -10.84
CA ARG A 38 -10.01 26.83 -9.45
C ARG A 38 -11.50 26.78 -9.06
N GLU A 39 -12.37 27.18 -9.99
CA GLU A 39 -13.83 27.12 -9.80
C GLU A 39 -14.33 25.68 -9.62
N SER A 40 -13.89 24.75 -10.47
CA SER A 40 -14.28 23.34 -10.36
C SER A 40 -13.81 22.69 -9.05
N ILE A 41 -12.63 23.08 -8.55
CA ILE A 41 -12.14 22.64 -7.23
C ILE A 41 -13.03 23.23 -6.13
N HIS A 42 -13.38 24.52 -6.23
CA HIS A 42 -14.22 25.19 -5.24
C HIS A 42 -15.64 24.59 -5.18
N GLU A 43 -16.25 24.28 -6.33
CA GLU A 43 -17.55 23.60 -6.40
C GLU A 43 -17.47 22.20 -5.80
N ARG A 44 -16.40 21.46 -6.09
CA ARG A 44 -16.19 20.13 -5.53
C ARG A 44 -16.04 20.17 -4.00
N LEU A 45 -15.36 21.18 -3.46
CA LEU A 45 -15.22 21.37 -2.02
C LEU A 45 -16.55 21.77 -1.36
N ARG A 46 -17.35 22.63 -2.00
CA ARG A 46 -18.72 22.96 -1.52
C ARG A 46 -19.59 21.71 -1.49
N GLY A 47 -19.64 20.94 -2.57
CA GLY A 47 -20.43 19.71 -2.61
C GLY A 47 -19.94 18.63 -1.64
N LEU A 48 -18.67 18.68 -1.20
CA LEU A 48 -18.16 17.82 -0.13
C LEU A 48 -18.62 18.32 1.25
N LEU A 49 -18.60 19.64 1.48
CA LEU A 49 -19.11 20.26 2.70
C LEU A 49 -20.59 19.96 2.90
N ASP A 50 -21.42 20.14 1.87
CA ASP A 50 -22.87 19.87 1.92
C ASP A 50 -23.16 18.40 2.29
N ARG A 51 -22.34 17.45 1.81
CA ARG A 51 -22.46 16.02 2.18
C ARG A 51 -22.09 15.76 3.63
N LEU A 52 -21.06 16.43 4.13
CA LEU A 52 -20.64 16.29 5.54
C LEU A 52 -21.70 16.86 6.47
N GLU A 53 -22.27 18.02 6.15
CA GLU A 53 -23.36 18.63 6.92
C GLU A 53 -24.61 17.74 6.92
N ALA A 54 -24.97 17.14 5.79
CA ALA A 54 -26.07 16.19 5.71
C ALA A 54 -25.81 14.90 6.51
N ALA A 55 -24.57 14.40 6.54
CA ALA A 55 -24.19 13.25 7.34
C ALA A 55 -24.19 13.57 8.84
N GLU A 56 -23.75 14.76 9.23
CA GLU A 56 -23.79 15.25 10.60
C GLU A 56 -25.24 15.35 11.11
N ALA A 57 -26.13 15.95 10.32
CA ALA A 57 -27.56 16.08 10.68
C ALA A 57 -28.21 14.71 10.95
N ARG A 58 -28.01 13.72 10.06
CA ARG A 58 -28.54 12.36 10.26
C ARG A 58 -27.96 11.66 11.49
N THR A 59 -26.68 11.89 11.77
CA THR A 59 -26.03 11.32 12.96
C THR A 59 -26.64 11.92 14.22
N LYS A 60 -26.91 13.23 14.24
CA LYS A 60 -27.62 13.89 15.34
C LYS A 60 -29.04 13.35 15.51
N ASP A 61 -29.77 13.11 14.41
CA ASP A 61 -31.10 12.51 14.45
C ASP A 61 -31.05 11.08 15.02
N ALA A 62 -30.08 10.27 14.61
CA ALA A 62 -29.89 8.91 15.12
C ALA A 62 -29.55 8.90 16.63
N ILE A 63 -28.74 9.86 17.11
CA ILE A 63 -28.47 10.05 18.54
C ILE A 63 -29.76 10.42 19.28
N GLY A 64 -30.56 11.34 18.73
CA GLY A 64 -31.85 11.72 19.32
C GLY A 64 -32.83 10.55 19.43
N LEU A 65 -32.89 9.67 18.42
CA LEU A 65 -33.68 8.44 18.47
C LEU A 65 -33.18 7.48 19.56
N LEU A 66 -31.86 7.34 19.69
CA LEU A 66 -31.25 6.50 20.71
C LEU A 66 -31.57 7.01 22.13
N ASP A 67 -31.43 8.32 22.36
CA ASP A 67 -31.73 8.96 23.65
C ASP A 67 -33.22 8.88 24.01
N ALA A 68 -34.10 8.87 23.01
CA ALA A 68 -35.54 8.67 23.18
C ALA A 68 -35.95 7.20 23.45
N GLY A 69 -34.99 6.26 23.43
CA GLY A 69 -35.26 4.84 23.64
C GLY A 69 -35.89 4.13 22.43
N ALA A 70 -35.72 4.67 21.22
CA ALA A 70 -36.18 4.04 19.99
C ALA A 70 -35.49 2.67 19.78
N PRO A 71 -36.14 1.72 19.09
CA PRO A 71 -35.53 0.43 18.79
C PRO A 71 -34.31 0.61 17.89
N LEU A 72 -33.23 -0.14 18.15
CA LEU A 72 -31.95 -0.03 17.42
C LEU A 72 -32.09 -0.13 15.90
N ARG A 73 -33.08 -0.88 15.40
CA ARG A 73 -33.36 -0.97 13.95
C ARG A 73 -33.68 0.40 13.34
N GLU A 74 -34.44 1.23 14.04
CA GLU A 74 -34.80 2.59 13.58
C GLU A 74 -33.57 3.51 13.64
N VAL A 75 -32.75 3.39 14.70
CA VAL A 75 -31.48 4.12 14.81
C VAL A 75 -30.55 3.77 13.64
N PHE A 76 -30.40 2.49 13.29
CA PHE A 76 -29.59 2.06 12.15
C PHE A 76 -30.16 2.47 10.78
N GLN A 77 -31.48 2.61 10.66
CA GLN A 77 -32.10 3.11 9.43
C GLN A 77 -31.92 4.63 9.25
N ALA A 78 -31.79 5.38 10.36
CA ALA A 78 -31.52 6.81 10.35
C ALA A 78 -30.06 7.15 10.03
N LEU A 79 -29.13 6.25 10.37
CA LEU A 79 -27.72 6.41 10.00
C LEU A 79 -27.56 6.36 8.46
N PRO A 80 -26.64 7.16 7.89
CA PRO A 80 -26.31 7.04 6.47
C PRO A 80 -25.82 5.61 6.19
N PRO A 81 -26.19 5.00 5.04
CA PRO A 81 -25.62 3.72 4.66
C PRO A 81 -24.09 3.85 4.69
N GLU A 82 -23.40 2.89 5.33
CA GLU A 82 -21.96 2.94 5.63
C GLU A 82 -21.10 3.25 4.38
N ASP A 83 -21.63 2.98 3.19
CA ASP A 83 -20.98 3.22 1.91
C ASP A 83 -21.02 4.69 1.41
N ALA A 84 -21.91 5.54 1.93
CA ALA A 84 -22.19 6.86 1.33
C ALA A 84 -21.41 8.04 1.93
N ALA A 85 -21.06 8.01 3.23
CA ALA A 85 -20.43 9.14 3.90
C ALA A 85 -18.92 8.94 4.16
N PHE A 86 -18.50 7.70 4.40
CA PHE A 86 -17.12 7.34 4.73
C PHE A 86 -16.77 6.05 4.00
N GLY A 87 -16.70 6.12 2.66
CA GLY A 87 -16.60 4.95 1.76
C GLY A 87 -15.91 3.75 2.40
N GLY A 88 -16.66 2.64 2.52
CA GLY A 88 -16.42 1.42 3.29
C GLY A 88 -15.04 0.75 3.18
N GLY A 89 -14.00 1.50 3.54
CA GLY A 89 -12.60 1.14 3.41
C GLY A 89 -11.77 1.54 4.64
N LEU A 90 -12.33 2.26 5.61
CA LEU A 90 -11.58 2.66 6.81
C LEU A 90 -11.39 1.52 7.82
N PHE A 91 -12.24 0.48 7.81
CA PHE A 91 -12.07 -0.71 8.66
C PHE A 91 -11.48 -1.93 7.95
N ARG A 92 -11.16 -1.82 6.65
CA ARG A 92 -10.42 -2.86 5.92
C ARG A 92 -8.95 -2.46 5.82
N GLY A 93 -8.21 -2.64 6.92
CA GLY A 93 -6.75 -2.75 6.99
C GLY A 93 -5.95 -1.83 6.06
N GLU A 94 -5.41 -0.75 6.64
CA GLU A 94 -4.14 -0.12 6.33
C GLU A 94 -3.57 -0.26 4.90
N GLY A 95 -3.49 0.88 4.21
CA GLY A 95 -2.39 1.10 3.26
C GLY A 95 -2.78 1.38 1.82
N ARG A 96 -3.86 2.14 1.55
CA ARG A 96 -3.89 2.95 0.33
C ARG A 96 -4.87 4.11 0.45
N TRP A 97 -4.32 5.30 0.70
CA TRP A 97 -4.86 6.53 0.14
C TRP A 97 -4.86 6.38 -1.40
N ARG A 98 -5.93 5.78 -1.93
CA ARG A 98 -6.24 5.80 -3.35
C ARG A 98 -7.10 7.03 -3.58
N GLU A 99 -6.43 8.12 -3.90
CA GLU A 99 -7.04 9.32 -4.42
C GLU A 99 -7.80 8.98 -5.72
N GLY A 100 -9.14 9.05 -5.67
CA GLY A 100 -10.04 9.07 -6.82
C GLY A 100 -10.42 7.72 -7.42
N GLY A 101 -11.59 7.20 -7.04
CA GLY A 101 -12.30 6.16 -7.76
C GLY A 101 -13.81 6.43 -7.80
N HIS A 102 -14.29 7.04 -8.87
CA HIS A 102 -15.66 6.87 -9.37
C HIS A 102 -15.72 5.51 -10.14
N PRO A 103 -16.88 4.86 -10.29
CA PRO A 103 -17.00 3.55 -10.93
C PRO A 103 -17.15 3.66 -12.47
N SER A 104 -16.66 2.61 -13.17
CA SER A 104 -16.72 2.33 -14.62
C SER A 104 -16.01 3.38 -15.51
N ASP A 105 -15.23 3.09 -16.55
CA ASP A 105 -15.20 1.99 -17.53
C ASP A 105 -13.74 1.64 -17.91
N GLY A 106 -13.56 0.50 -18.58
CA GLY A 106 -12.27 -0.16 -18.78
C GLY A 106 -11.34 0.46 -19.82
N GLU A 107 -10.78 1.64 -19.54
CA GLU A 107 -9.73 2.24 -20.36
C GLU A 107 -8.38 2.34 -19.61
N ARG A 108 -7.32 1.82 -20.27
CA ARG A 108 -5.93 1.90 -19.79
C ARG A 108 -5.55 3.37 -19.68
N ARG A 109 -5.41 3.87 -18.45
CA ARG A 109 -4.91 5.23 -18.20
C ARG A 109 -3.51 5.40 -18.83
N PRO A 110 -3.27 6.47 -19.60
CA PRO A 110 -1.93 6.81 -20.07
C PRO A 110 -1.07 7.32 -18.90
N ASP A 111 0.21 7.01 -18.96
CA ASP A 111 1.21 7.30 -17.94
C ASP A 111 1.30 8.81 -17.63
N ARG A 112 1.15 9.17 -16.35
CA ARG A 112 1.40 10.55 -15.89
C ARG A 112 2.90 10.86 -15.93
N PRO A 113 3.35 11.91 -16.66
CA PRO A 113 4.72 12.37 -16.58
C PRO A 113 4.92 13.16 -15.28
N GLY A 114 5.97 12.84 -14.51
CA GLY A 114 6.34 13.59 -13.29
C GLY A 114 6.12 12.87 -11.97
N ARG A 115 5.70 11.59 -11.97
CA ARG A 115 5.95 10.74 -10.82
C ARG A 115 7.40 10.30 -10.91
N GLU A 116 8.24 10.73 -9.98
CA GLU A 116 9.55 10.08 -9.76
C GLU A 116 9.32 8.57 -9.82
N PRO A 117 10.10 7.82 -10.63
CA PRO A 117 9.97 6.38 -10.67
C PRO A 117 10.08 5.92 -9.22
N ARG A 118 8.98 5.36 -8.69
CA ARG A 118 9.03 4.68 -7.40
C ARG A 118 10.27 3.81 -7.46
N PRO A 119 11.18 3.87 -6.47
CA PRO A 119 12.41 3.08 -6.50
C PRO A 119 12.00 1.71 -6.97
N PHE A 120 12.61 1.29 -8.11
CA PHE A 120 12.31 0.05 -8.80
C PHE A 120 11.88 -0.95 -7.74
N LYS A 121 10.65 -1.48 -7.83
CA LYS A 121 10.34 -2.69 -7.06
C LYS A 121 11.52 -3.57 -7.36
N ALA A 122 12.43 -3.72 -6.40
CA ALA A 122 13.52 -4.67 -6.55
C ALA A 122 12.82 -5.95 -6.98
N ASP A 123 13.38 -6.64 -7.97
CA ASP A 123 12.87 -7.93 -8.44
C ASP A 123 12.97 -8.92 -7.27
N ILE A 124 12.13 -8.75 -6.26
CA ILE A 124 11.89 -9.70 -5.19
C ILE A 124 11.17 -10.81 -5.95
N PRO A 125 11.80 -11.99 -6.10
CA PRO A 125 11.17 -13.10 -6.77
C PRO A 125 9.80 -13.33 -6.13
N GLU A 126 8.74 -13.38 -6.94
CA GLU A 126 7.44 -13.73 -6.40
C GLU A 126 7.52 -15.18 -5.88
N PRO A 127 7.17 -15.44 -4.61
CA PRO A 127 7.23 -16.78 -4.08
C PRO A 127 6.27 -17.68 -4.85
N THR A 128 6.73 -18.88 -5.13
CA THR A 128 5.97 -19.93 -5.79
C THR A 128 4.77 -20.37 -4.94
N ALA A 129 3.79 -21.00 -5.57
CA ALA A 129 2.63 -21.54 -4.86
C ALA A 129 3.04 -22.59 -3.79
N GLU A 130 4.11 -23.34 -4.04
CA GLU A 130 4.66 -24.34 -3.12
C GLU A 130 5.28 -23.68 -1.88
N GLU A 131 6.10 -22.64 -2.07
CA GLU A 131 6.69 -21.87 -0.97
C GLU A 131 5.61 -21.21 -0.11
N LEU A 132 4.57 -20.66 -0.74
CA LEU A 132 3.43 -20.08 -0.03
C LEU A 132 2.68 -21.14 0.80
N ARG A 133 2.49 -22.35 0.27
CA ARG A 133 1.86 -23.46 1.03
C ARG A 133 2.71 -23.87 2.22
N ALA A 134 4.01 -24.12 2.01
CA ALA A 134 4.93 -24.48 3.08
C ALA A 134 4.99 -23.41 4.19
N PHE A 135 4.95 -22.13 3.81
CA PHE A 135 4.87 -21.02 4.76
C PHE A 135 3.59 -21.05 5.60
N MET A 136 2.42 -21.27 4.96
CA MET A 136 1.16 -21.41 5.70
C MET A 136 1.16 -22.64 6.60
N GLU A 137 1.68 -23.77 6.17
CA GLU A 137 1.76 -24.99 6.99
C GLU A 137 2.58 -24.76 8.26
N SER A 138 3.70 -24.05 8.13
CA SER A 138 4.61 -23.76 9.24
C SER A 138 4.04 -22.74 10.23
N HIS A 139 3.38 -21.68 9.74
CA HIS A 139 3.02 -20.53 10.57
C HIS A 139 1.52 -20.37 10.84
N MET A 140 0.68 -20.93 9.98
CA MET A 140 -0.78 -20.80 10.00
C MET A 140 -1.47 -22.13 9.67
N PRO A 141 -1.22 -23.21 10.45
CA PRO A 141 -1.65 -24.57 10.10
C PRO A 141 -3.16 -24.68 9.88
N ARG A 142 -3.97 -24.00 10.70
CA ARG A 142 -5.44 -23.94 10.50
C ARG A 142 -5.85 -23.33 9.16
N MET A 143 -5.07 -22.39 8.62
CA MET A 143 -5.34 -21.83 7.29
C MET A 143 -4.92 -22.80 6.18
N ALA A 144 -3.80 -23.51 6.35
CA ALA A 144 -3.40 -24.57 5.44
C ALA A 144 -4.47 -25.67 5.37
N GLU A 145 -4.97 -26.15 6.51
CA GLU A 145 -6.08 -27.10 6.60
C GLU A 145 -7.33 -26.60 5.87
N ARG A 146 -7.70 -25.33 6.06
CA ARG A 146 -8.83 -24.72 5.35
C ARG A 146 -8.62 -24.64 3.85
N LEU A 147 -7.39 -24.46 3.39
CA LEU A 147 -7.09 -24.50 1.96
C LEU A 147 -7.28 -25.92 1.42
N THR A 148 -6.79 -26.94 2.14
CA THR A 148 -6.98 -28.35 1.77
C THR A 148 -8.46 -28.73 1.72
N LEU A 149 -9.28 -28.27 2.67
CA LEU A 149 -10.73 -28.49 2.64
C LEU A 149 -11.38 -27.81 1.42
N ALA A 150 -10.97 -26.59 1.09
CA ALA A 150 -11.47 -25.87 -0.08
C ALA A 150 -11.13 -26.60 -1.41
N GLU A 151 -10.00 -27.31 -1.47
CA GLU A 151 -9.66 -28.13 -2.64
C GLU A 151 -10.64 -29.29 -2.86
N GLY A 152 -11.23 -29.83 -1.78
CA GLY A 152 -12.20 -30.92 -1.83
C GLY A 152 -13.65 -30.49 -2.05
N ASP A 153 -14.04 -29.30 -1.57
CA ASP A 153 -15.46 -28.86 -1.55
C ASP A 153 -15.97 -28.37 -2.91
N GLU A 154 -15.24 -27.46 -3.57
CA GLU A 154 -15.69 -26.80 -4.81
C GLU A 154 -14.51 -26.54 -5.76
N PRO A 155 -14.60 -26.95 -7.05
CA PRO A 155 -13.56 -26.70 -8.04
C PRO A 155 -13.15 -25.21 -8.11
N GLY A 156 -11.86 -24.94 -7.96
CA GLY A 156 -11.27 -23.61 -8.04
C GLY A 156 -11.46 -22.71 -6.81
N SER A 157 -12.14 -23.16 -5.75
CA SER A 157 -12.32 -22.35 -4.55
C SER A 157 -10.99 -22.11 -3.81
N ALA A 158 -10.12 -23.12 -3.76
CA ALA A 158 -8.76 -23.02 -3.23
C ALA A 158 -7.88 -22.05 -4.04
N GLU A 159 -7.95 -22.08 -5.38
CA GLU A 159 -7.22 -21.15 -6.24
C GLU A 159 -7.67 -19.70 -5.99
N ARG A 160 -8.99 -19.47 -5.89
CA ARG A 160 -9.54 -18.14 -5.55
C ARG A 160 -9.09 -17.67 -4.17
N LEU A 161 -9.03 -18.58 -3.19
CA LEU A 161 -8.53 -18.28 -1.85
C LEU A 161 -7.04 -17.92 -1.89
N MET A 162 -6.21 -18.72 -2.55
CA MET A 162 -4.78 -18.47 -2.71
C MET A 162 -4.52 -17.14 -3.41
N LYS A 163 -5.18 -16.88 -4.54
CA LYS A 163 -5.05 -15.61 -5.28
C LYS A 163 -5.32 -14.38 -4.41
N ARG A 164 -6.23 -14.49 -3.43
CA ARG A 164 -6.53 -13.42 -2.48
C ARG A 164 -5.50 -13.30 -1.35
N LEU A 165 -4.90 -14.41 -0.93
CA LEU A 165 -3.92 -14.45 0.16
C LEU A 165 -2.49 -14.16 -0.30
N THR A 166 -2.13 -14.54 -1.54
CA THR A 166 -0.78 -14.42 -2.10
C THR A 166 -0.14 -13.06 -1.83
N PRO A 167 -0.77 -11.90 -2.13
CA PRO A 167 -0.12 -10.60 -1.89
C PRO A 167 0.23 -10.35 -0.42
N ARG A 168 -0.60 -10.83 0.51
CA ARG A 168 -0.35 -10.65 1.96
C ARG A 168 0.72 -11.64 2.44
N LEU A 169 0.69 -12.88 1.98
CA LEU A 169 1.69 -13.89 2.34
C LEU A 169 3.07 -13.55 1.79
N SER A 170 3.18 -13.12 0.53
CA SER A 170 4.45 -12.67 -0.05
C SER A 170 5.03 -11.48 0.71
N LYS A 171 4.19 -10.52 1.15
CA LYS A 171 4.63 -9.41 2.01
C LYS A 171 5.14 -9.94 3.35
N LEU A 172 4.42 -10.85 4.01
CA LEU A 172 4.80 -11.43 5.29
C LEU A 172 6.13 -12.18 5.22
N MET A 173 6.33 -13.02 4.21
CA MET A 173 7.60 -13.72 3.97
C MET A 173 8.75 -12.72 3.83
N ALA A 174 8.57 -11.70 2.97
CA ALA A 174 9.58 -10.67 2.80
C ALA A 174 9.80 -9.82 4.06
N THR A 175 8.80 -9.63 4.92
CA THR A 175 8.97 -8.98 6.23
C THR A 175 9.76 -9.89 7.16
N MET A 176 9.41 -11.18 7.27
CA MET A 176 10.10 -12.15 8.11
C MET A 176 11.59 -12.26 7.77
N ASP A 177 11.94 -12.24 6.48
CA ASP A 177 13.34 -12.31 6.05
C ASP A 177 14.14 -11.05 6.43
N ARG A 178 13.51 -9.87 6.39
CA ARG A 178 14.17 -8.57 6.67
C ARG A 178 14.17 -8.20 8.15
N ASP A 179 13.08 -8.54 8.85
CA ASP A 179 12.78 -8.20 10.23
C ASP A 179 11.96 -9.35 10.85
N PRO A 180 12.62 -10.38 11.41
CA PRO A 180 11.95 -11.55 11.95
C PRO A 180 11.02 -11.23 13.13
N GLU A 181 11.37 -10.24 13.96
CA GLU A 181 10.56 -9.80 15.10
C GLU A 181 9.22 -9.24 14.60
N ARG A 182 9.28 -8.34 13.61
CA ARG A 182 8.07 -7.81 12.96
C ARG A 182 7.29 -8.87 12.19
N GLY A 183 7.98 -9.73 11.44
CA GLY A 183 7.35 -10.81 10.70
C GLY A 183 6.53 -11.73 11.61
N ALA A 184 7.08 -12.09 12.77
CA ALA A 184 6.38 -12.90 13.76
C ALA A 184 5.13 -12.19 14.33
N ALA A 185 5.23 -10.89 14.62
CA ALA A 185 4.09 -10.09 15.10
C ALA A 185 2.97 -9.98 14.03
N GLU A 186 3.32 -9.72 12.77
CA GLU A 186 2.34 -9.65 11.67
C GLU A 186 1.67 -11.01 11.39
N ILE A 187 2.39 -12.13 11.55
CA ILE A 187 1.81 -13.48 11.49
C ILE A 187 0.81 -13.70 12.63
N ALA A 188 1.17 -13.30 13.86
CA ALA A 188 0.29 -13.42 15.01
C ALA A 188 -1.01 -12.61 14.83
N GLU A 189 -0.90 -11.39 14.30
CA GLU A 189 -2.02 -10.50 13.97
C GLU A 189 -2.94 -11.10 12.91
N MET A 190 -2.35 -11.65 11.83
CA MET A 190 -3.12 -12.35 10.80
C MET A 190 -3.84 -13.58 11.36
N ARG A 191 -3.16 -14.41 12.16
CA ARG A 191 -3.73 -15.65 12.73
C ARG A 191 -4.90 -15.34 13.66
N THR A 192 -4.73 -14.40 14.58
CA THR A 192 -5.77 -14.00 15.54
C THR A 192 -6.94 -13.30 14.85
N GLY A 193 -6.68 -12.45 13.85
CA GLY A 193 -7.74 -11.81 13.06
C GLY A 193 -8.60 -12.81 12.29
N LEU A 194 -7.97 -13.87 11.73
CA LEU A 194 -8.69 -14.95 11.07
C LEU A 194 -9.58 -15.75 12.04
N GLU A 195 -9.12 -15.94 13.28
CA GLU A 195 -9.89 -16.60 14.32
C GLU A 195 -11.12 -15.78 14.73
N VAL A 196 -10.96 -14.46 14.91
CA VAL A 196 -12.08 -13.55 15.18
C VAL A 196 -13.13 -13.62 14.07
N ILE A 197 -12.71 -13.57 12.80
CA ILE A 197 -13.62 -13.68 11.64
C ILE A 197 -14.34 -15.04 11.64
N ARG A 198 -13.63 -16.13 11.96
CA ARG A 198 -14.20 -17.48 12.04
C ARG A 198 -15.30 -17.54 13.10
N LEU A 199 -15.00 -17.13 14.33
CA LEU A 199 -15.95 -17.12 15.44
C LEU A 199 -17.18 -16.26 15.11
N ALA A 200 -16.98 -15.06 14.57
CA ALA A 200 -18.07 -14.18 14.17
C ALA A 200 -18.98 -14.82 13.10
N ARG A 201 -18.40 -15.56 12.14
CA ARG A 201 -19.15 -16.27 11.11
C ARG A 201 -19.94 -17.44 11.69
N GLU A 202 -19.32 -18.25 12.54
CA GLU A 202 -19.98 -19.38 13.21
C GLU A 202 -21.15 -18.91 14.06
N GLN A 203 -20.96 -17.85 14.86
CA GLN A 203 -22.03 -17.25 15.66
C GLN A 203 -23.19 -16.76 14.78
N ARG A 204 -22.88 -16.11 13.64
CA ARG A 204 -23.90 -15.67 12.66
C ARG A 204 -24.67 -16.84 12.05
N HIS A 205 -24.05 -18.00 11.93
CA HIS A 205 -24.69 -19.24 11.44
C HIS A 205 -25.33 -20.07 12.58
N GLY A 206 -25.51 -19.47 13.76
CA GLY A 206 -26.27 -20.08 14.87
C GLY A 206 -25.44 -20.96 15.80
N ALA A 207 -24.12 -20.99 15.67
CA ALA A 207 -23.27 -21.68 16.64
C ALA A 207 -23.35 -20.98 18.01
N ALA A 208 -23.58 -21.76 19.07
CA ALA A 208 -23.54 -21.27 20.44
C ALA A 208 -22.08 -21.11 20.90
N ILE A 209 -21.46 -19.99 20.51
CA ILE A 209 -20.11 -19.62 20.93
C ILE A 209 -20.21 -18.83 22.23
N ASP A 210 -19.48 -19.28 23.25
CA ASP A 210 -19.41 -18.55 24.51
C ASP A 210 -18.76 -17.17 24.32
N ARG A 211 -19.24 -16.19 25.08
CA ARG A 211 -18.76 -14.81 25.04
C ARG A 211 -17.31 -14.71 25.51
N ALA A 212 -16.86 -15.58 26.43
CA ALA A 212 -15.47 -15.60 26.86
C ALA A 212 -14.55 -15.95 25.69
N THR A 213 -14.88 -16.99 24.90
CA THR A 213 -14.10 -17.37 23.71
C THR A 213 -13.94 -16.24 22.71
N ILE A 214 -15.01 -15.47 22.46
CA ILE A 214 -14.96 -14.31 21.55
C ILE A 214 -14.08 -13.20 22.14
N ARG A 215 -14.21 -12.94 23.45
CA ARG A 215 -13.37 -11.97 24.16
C ARG A 215 -11.90 -12.35 24.06
N ASP A 216 -11.54 -13.59 24.37
CA ASP A 216 -10.16 -14.06 24.36
C ASP A 216 -9.53 -13.92 22.96
N ALA A 217 -10.29 -14.23 21.90
CA ALA A 217 -9.84 -14.05 20.53
C ALA A 217 -9.63 -12.57 20.16
N LEU A 218 -10.50 -11.67 20.65
CA LEU A 218 -10.36 -10.22 20.45
C LEU A 218 -9.19 -9.65 21.24
N GLU A 219 -8.99 -10.07 22.49
CA GLU A 219 -7.84 -9.69 23.32
C GLU A 219 -6.53 -10.11 22.63
N ALA A 220 -6.43 -11.37 22.21
CA ALA A 220 -5.25 -11.86 21.48
C ALA A 220 -4.99 -11.09 20.17
N HIS A 221 -6.05 -10.70 19.45
CA HIS A 221 -5.91 -9.87 18.24
C HIS A 221 -5.46 -8.45 18.58
N PHE A 222 -5.98 -7.86 19.65
CA PHE A 222 -5.58 -6.54 20.11
C PHE A 222 -4.11 -6.53 20.53
N ASP A 223 -3.68 -7.51 21.33
CA ASP A 223 -2.29 -7.65 21.78
C ASP A 223 -1.32 -7.80 20.61
N ALA A 224 -1.69 -8.58 19.59
CA ALA A 224 -0.88 -8.72 18.38
C ALA A 224 -0.73 -7.38 17.62
N ARG A 225 -1.79 -6.57 17.56
CA ARG A 225 -1.73 -5.22 16.97
C ARG A 225 -0.91 -4.26 17.82
N LEU A 226 -0.99 -4.35 19.15
CA LEU A 226 -0.19 -3.55 20.05
C LEU A 226 1.30 -3.86 19.87
N ALA A 227 1.68 -5.13 19.75
CA ALA A 227 3.06 -5.54 19.49
C ALA A 227 3.62 -4.95 18.18
N ILE A 228 2.83 -4.93 17.10
CA ILE A 228 3.23 -4.27 15.84
C ILE A 228 3.44 -2.77 16.06
N ALA A 229 2.51 -2.11 16.75
CA ALA A 229 2.61 -0.68 17.04
C ALA A 229 3.85 -0.32 17.89
N GLU A 230 4.20 -1.17 18.86
CA GLU A 230 5.42 -1.01 19.66
C GLU A 230 6.69 -1.12 18.81
N LEU A 231 6.73 -2.06 17.86
CA LEU A 231 7.84 -2.19 16.91
C LEU A 231 7.94 -0.98 15.97
N ASP A 232 6.79 -0.46 15.50
CA ASP A 232 6.74 0.76 14.70
C ASP A 232 7.28 1.96 15.47
N LEU A 233 6.90 2.12 16.74
CA LEU A 233 7.42 3.18 17.61
C LEU A 233 8.93 3.05 17.83
N LYS A 234 9.44 1.83 18.07
CA LYS A 234 10.87 1.55 18.20
C LYS A 234 11.63 1.91 16.92
N GLN A 235 11.11 1.55 15.75
CA GLN A 235 11.72 1.87 14.46
C GLN A 235 11.71 3.38 14.18
N ALA A 236 10.61 4.06 14.47
CA ALA A 236 10.49 5.52 14.32
C ALA A 236 11.47 6.27 15.25
N ALA A 237 11.59 5.83 16.51
CA ALA A 237 12.55 6.39 17.46
C ALA A 237 14.01 6.24 16.96
N ALA A 238 14.36 5.07 16.43
CA ALA A 238 15.69 4.83 15.86
C ALA A 238 15.97 5.67 14.60
N GLN A 239 14.97 5.90 13.74
CA GLN A 239 15.09 6.80 12.60
C GLN A 239 15.30 8.25 13.04
N LEU A 240 14.56 8.69 14.05
CA LEU A 240 14.65 10.04 14.58
C LEU A 240 16.01 10.32 15.23
N GLU A 241 16.56 9.36 15.98
CA GLU A 241 17.91 9.49 16.53
C GLU A 241 18.99 9.52 15.45
N ARG A 242 18.86 8.71 14.39
CA ARG A 242 19.76 8.80 13.22
C ARG A 242 19.69 10.16 12.54
N GLY A 243 18.49 10.69 12.28
CA GLY A 243 18.32 12.02 11.70
C GLY A 243 18.89 13.13 12.60
N ARG A 244 18.74 13.03 13.92
CA ARG A 244 19.37 13.94 14.88
C ARG A 244 20.89 13.88 14.83
N ALA A 245 21.47 12.68 14.72
CA ALA A 245 22.91 12.50 14.59
C ALA A 245 23.44 13.13 13.29
N GLU A 246 22.78 12.85 12.15
CA GLU A 246 23.13 13.44 10.86
C GLU A 246 23.03 14.97 10.86
N LEU A 247 21.99 15.54 11.49
CA LEU A 247 21.88 16.99 11.65
C LEU A 247 22.99 17.58 12.52
N ARG A 248 23.42 16.88 13.58
CA ARG A 248 24.56 17.32 14.40
C ARG A 248 25.85 17.31 13.60
N GLU A 249 26.09 16.26 12.81
CA GLU A 249 27.25 16.14 11.93
C GLU A 249 27.26 17.26 10.88
N ARG A 250 26.16 17.47 10.15
CA ARG A 250 26.04 18.57 9.18
C ARG A 250 26.24 19.95 9.81
N ARG A 251 25.82 20.15 11.06
CA ARG A 251 26.05 21.41 11.81
C ARG A 251 27.52 21.57 12.19
N ALA A 252 28.19 20.49 12.59
CA ALA A 252 29.61 20.52 12.93
C ALA A 252 30.47 20.80 11.68
N SER A 253 30.11 20.23 10.52
CA SER A 253 30.79 20.47 9.24
C SER A 253 30.34 21.74 8.52
N ARG A 254 29.47 22.57 9.12
CA ARG A 254 28.89 23.75 8.46
C ARG A 254 29.97 24.75 8.08
N ASP A 255 30.83 25.11 9.02
CA ASP A 255 31.81 26.17 8.81
C ASP A 255 32.89 25.71 7.82
N GLU A 256 33.34 24.46 7.91
CA GLU A 256 34.22 23.83 6.91
C GLU A 256 33.62 23.85 5.50
N HIS A 257 32.33 23.53 5.36
CA HIS A 257 31.65 23.59 4.07
C HIS A 257 31.54 25.02 3.52
N ILE A 258 31.31 26.01 4.40
CA ILE A 258 31.28 27.42 4.02
C ILE A 258 32.67 27.87 3.54
N GLU A 259 33.72 27.57 4.31
CA GLU A 259 35.10 27.90 3.94
C GLU A 259 35.50 27.26 2.61
N HIS A 260 35.21 25.97 2.42
CA HIS A 260 35.47 25.29 1.14
C HIS A 260 34.75 25.97 -0.04
N LYS A 261 33.50 26.42 0.16
CA LYS A 261 32.75 27.13 -0.88
C LYS A 261 33.33 28.52 -1.16
N LEU A 262 33.77 29.25 -0.13
CA LEU A 262 34.47 30.53 -0.31
C LEU A 262 35.77 30.35 -1.09
N GLU A 263 36.57 29.32 -0.77
CA GLU A 263 37.78 29.00 -1.53
C GLU A 263 37.49 28.65 -3.00
N GLU A 264 36.40 27.94 -3.30
CA GLU A 264 35.98 27.67 -4.68
C GLU A 264 35.66 28.96 -5.44
N PHE A 265 34.97 29.92 -4.80
CA PHE A 265 34.66 31.22 -5.40
C PHE A 265 35.92 32.06 -5.66
N ASP A 266 36.88 32.06 -4.73
CA ASP A 266 38.13 32.81 -4.90
C ASP A 266 39.02 32.20 -6.01
N ARG A 267 38.95 30.89 -6.20
CA ARG A 267 39.69 30.17 -7.26
C ARG A 267 39.04 30.29 -8.64
N GLU A 268 37.77 30.68 -8.75
CA GLU A 268 37.12 30.89 -10.03
C GLU A 268 37.55 32.26 -10.59
N PRO A 269 38.51 32.34 -11.54
CA PRO A 269 39.00 33.63 -11.99
C PRO A 269 37.85 34.40 -12.64
N ALA A 270 37.70 35.68 -12.30
CA ALA A 270 36.74 36.63 -12.87
C ALA A 270 36.84 36.81 -14.42
N GLY A 271 37.59 35.95 -15.11
CA GLY A 271 37.98 36.02 -16.51
C GLY A 271 37.14 35.22 -17.51
N ARG A 272 35.97 34.64 -17.15
CA ARG A 272 35.03 34.10 -18.16
C ARG A 272 34.10 35.19 -18.74
N LYS A 273 34.60 36.43 -18.86
CA LYS A 273 34.09 37.47 -19.76
C LYS A 273 35.11 37.61 -20.88
N GLY A 274 34.91 36.91 -22.01
CA GLY A 274 35.75 37.11 -23.19
C GLY A 274 35.94 35.89 -24.08
N ARG A 275 34.86 35.30 -24.59
CA ARG A 275 34.86 34.73 -25.94
C ARG A 275 33.54 35.11 -26.60
N GLY A 276 33.48 36.40 -26.98
CA GLY A 276 32.85 36.76 -28.24
C GLY A 276 33.94 36.59 -29.30
N ASP A 277 33.68 35.67 -30.23
CA ASP A 277 33.86 35.77 -31.68
C ASP A 277 33.77 34.36 -32.29
#